data_AF-A0A0J9WPS4-F1
#
_entry.id   AF-A0A0J9WPS4-F1
#
_cell.length_a   1.000
_cell.length_b   1.000
_cell.length_c   1.000
_cell.angle_alpha   90.00
_cell.angle_beta   90.00
_cell.angle_gamma   90.00
#
_symmetry.space_group_name_H-M   'P 1'
#
loop_
_entity.id
_entity.type
_entity.pdbx_description
1 polymer ?
#
loop_
_entity_poly.entity_id
_entity_poly.type
_entity_poly.pdbx_seq_one_letter_code
_entity_poly.pdbx_strand_id
1 'polypeptide(L)'
;MHGDIKKARSVKQSGSAKVKPSSSGMSFFVPTVIGNQTFKMIYDTGSADLWVYSNESSPFKSLDHPTYVPTSSAELLKNYNWAIKYASGDEVSGVVFTNTVKASPVVAHKQAVQAATVIQAEFASDGILGLAFSTINTVQPKKQKTFETLLPNLKKKVFA
;
A
#
# COMPACT_ATOMS: atom_id res chain seq x y z
N MET A 1 -40.81 -16.85 8.04
CA MET A 1 -40.25 -15.55 8.48
C MET A 1 -38.99 -15.29 7.68
N HIS A 2 -39.07 -14.50 6.60
CA HIS A 2 -37.89 -14.07 5.84
C HIS A 2 -37.37 -12.78 6.48
N GLY A 3 -36.26 -12.87 7.19
CA GLY A 3 -35.63 -11.70 7.82
C GLY A 3 -34.92 -10.85 6.77
N ASP A 4 -35.34 -9.59 6.66
CA ASP A 4 -34.67 -8.57 5.87
C ASP A 4 -33.22 -8.39 6.36
N ILE A 5 -32.26 -8.77 5.51
CA ILE A 5 -30.86 -8.42 5.74
C ILE A 5 -30.73 -6.91 5.45
N LYS A 6 -30.76 -6.10 6.52
CA LYS A 6 -30.41 -4.68 6.44
C LYS A 6 -28.97 -4.55 5.94
N LYS A 7 -28.81 -4.14 4.69
CA LYS A 7 -27.52 -3.78 4.10
C LYS A 7 -26.88 -2.69 4.96
N ALA A 8 -25.79 -3.00 5.65
CA ALA A 8 -25.09 -2.05 6.51
C ALA A 8 -24.74 -0.78 5.72
N ARG A 9 -25.17 0.38 6.22
CA ARG A 9 -24.91 1.68 5.59
C ARG A 9 -23.42 1.96 5.71
N SER A 10 -22.70 2.03 4.58
CA SER A 10 -21.29 2.42 4.58
C SER A 10 -21.15 3.83 5.16
N VAL A 11 -20.46 3.96 6.30
CA VAL A 11 -20.18 5.24 6.93
C VAL A 11 -19.12 5.96 6.09
N LYS A 12 -19.46 7.18 5.64
CA LYS A 12 -18.53 8.01 4.88
C LYS A 12 -17.35 8.45 5.76
N GLN A 13 -16.13 8.22 5.27
CA GLN A 13 -14.86 8.41 5.96
C GLN A 13 -14.20 9.74 5.56
N SER A 14 -13.41 10.28 6.48
CA SER A 14 -12.50 11.41 6.28
C SER A 14 -11.40 11.31 7.33
N GLY A 15 -10.19 11.80 7.04
CA GLY A 15 -9.10 11.74 7.99
C GLY A 15 -7.94 12.64 7.60
N SER A 16 -7.02 12.79 8.55
CA SER A 16 -5.75 13.50 8.37
C SER A 16 -4.63 12.68 9.00
N ALA A 17 -3.48 12.59 8.35
CA ALA A 17 -2.30 11.96 8.92
C ALA A 17 -1.25 13.04 9.24
N LYS A 18 -0.51 12.87 10.34
CA LYS A 18 0.70 13.66 10.55
C LYS A 18 1.81 13.09 9.69
N VAL A 19 2.50 13.97 8.99
CA VAL A 19 3.66 13.65 8.17
C VAL A 19 4.93 14.00 8.95
N LYS A 20 5.96 13.15 8.91
CA LYS A 20 7.25 13.40 9.55
C LYS A 20 8.35 13.55 8.49
N PRO A 21 9.10 14.66 8.46
CA PRO A 21 10.22 14.79 7.53
C PRO A 21 11.37 13.85 7.92
N SER A 22 12.17 13.43 6.94
CA SER A 22 13.50 12.89 7.18
C SER A 22 14.42 13.95 7.80
N SER A 23 15.54 13.54 8.38
CA SER A 23 16.55 14.46 8.93
C SER A 23 17.06 15.47 7.88
N SER A 24 17.15 15.05 6.62
CA SER A 24 17.52 15.90 5.49
C SER A 24 16.40 16.79 4.95
N GLY A 25 15.14 16.56 5.36
CA GLY A 25 13.96 17.23 4.81
C GLY A 25 13.60 16.82 3.37
N MET A 26 14.33 15.87 2.76
CA MET A 26 14.10 15.43 1.38
C MET A 26 12.98 14.40 1.22
N SER A 27 12.50 13.80 2.31
CA SER A 27 11.42 12.81 2.29
C SER A 27 10.48 13.02 3.45
N PHE A 28 9.24 12.55 3.27
CA PHE A 28 8.15 12.75 4.20
C PHE A 28 7.48 11.40 4.46
N PHE A 29 7.46 10.99 5.72
CA PHE A 29 6.99 9.67 6.13
C PHE A 29 5.63 9.73 6.80
N VAL A 30 4.79 8.76 6.47
CA VAL A 30 3.44 8.59 7.01
C VAL A 30 3.29 7.18 7.58
N PRO A 31 3.00 7.04 8.89
CA PRO A 31 2.66 5.76 9.48
C PRO A 31 1.39 5.20 8.83
N THR A 32 1.50 4.02 8.25
CA THR A 32 0.39 3.31 7.59
C THR A 32 0.30 1.91 8.15
N VAL A 33 -0.91 1.49 8.50
CA VAL A 33 -1.14 0.13 9.01
C VAL A 33 -1.62 -0.75 7.86
N ILE A 34 -0.96 -1.88 7.63
CA ILE A 34 -1.35 -2.89 6.64
C ILE A 34 -1.60 -4.20 7.39
N GLY A 35 -2.84 -4.71 7.33
CA GLY A 35 -3.31 -5.76 8.21
C GLY A 35 -3.24 -5.30 9.67
N ASN A 36 -2.23 -5.77 10.40
CA ASN A 36 -1.93 -5.42 11.79
C ASN A 36 -0.50 -4.89 11.99
N GLN A 37 0.24 -4.63 10.91
CA GLN A 37 1.64 -4.18 10.94
C GLN A 37 1.71 -2.69 10.55
N THR A 38 2.62 -1.95 11.18
CA THR A 38 2.82 -0.52 10.91
C THR A 38 4.08 -0.30 10.09
N PHE A 39 3.95 0.48 9.02
CA PHE A 39 5.03 0.82 8.09
C PHE A 39 5.18 2.34 8.00
N LYS A 40 6.43 2.79 7.92
CA LYS A 40 6.85 4.16 7.64
C LYS A 40 6.90 4.35 6.12
N MET A 41 5.80 4.86 5.56
CA MET A 41 5.59 4.94 4.10
C MET A 41 5.91 6.31 3.53
N ILE A 42 6.40 6.38 2.29
CA ILE A 42 6.33 7.61 1.48
C ILE A 42 4.99 7.61 0.73
N TYR A 43 4.26 8.72 0.80
CA TYR A 43 3.04 8.92 -0.01
C TYR A 43 3.44 9.67 -1.28
N ASP A 44 3.31 9.00 -2.42
CA ASP A 44 3.93 9.45 -3.67
C ASP A 44 2.87 9.71 -4.74
N THR A 45 2.67 10.98 -5.11
CA THR A 45 1.74 11.36 -6.18
C THR A 45 2.30 11.13 -7.59
N GLY A 46 3.57 10.73 -7.71
CA GLY A 46 4.25 10.41 -8.97
C GLY A 46 4.14 8.93 -9.40
N SER A 47 3.73 8.04 -8.50
CA SER A 47 3.56 6.60 -8.79
C SER A 47 2.18 6.08 -8.35
N ALA A 48 1.83 4.88 -8.82
CA ALA A 48 0.53 4.27 -8.53
C ALA A 48 0.65 2.86 -7.93
N ASP A 49 1.72 2.60 -7.19
CA ASP A 49 2.00 1.29 -6.60
C ASP A 49 2.04 1.42 -5.08
N LEU A 50 1.41 0.48 -4.37
CA LEU A 50 1.52 0.36 -2.92
C LEU A 50 2.38 -0.85 -2.64
N TRP A 51 3.66 -0.63 -2.36
CA TRP A 51 4.61 -1.71 -2.08
C TRP A 51 5.27 -1.56 -0.72
N VAL A 52 5.64 -2.69 -0.12
CA VAL A 52 6.34 -2.76 1.17
C VAL A 52 7.40 -3.86 1.15
N TYR A 53 8.43 -3.71 1.98
CA TYR A 53 9.34 -4.81 2.31
C TYR A 53 8.53 -6.04 2.79
N SER A 54 8.94 -7.25 2.40
CA SER A 54 8.22 -8.50 2.70
C SER A 54 9.17 -9.58 3.19
N ASN A 55 8.65 -10.52 3.99
CA ASN A 55 9.41 -11.67 4.47
C ASN A 55 9.49 -12.83 3.45
N GLU A 56 8.74 -12.74 2.34
CA GLU A 56 8.69 -13.75 1.28
C GLU A 56 9.97 -13.78 0.40
N SER A 57 11.00 -12.99 0.73
CA SER A 57 11.90 -12.51 -0.31
C SER A 57 13.19 -11.82 0.09
N SER A 58 14.26 -12.42 -0.42
CA SER A 58 15.66 -11.96 -0.46
C SER A 58 16.55 -12.52 0.66
N PRO A 59 17.74 -13.07 0.34
CA PRO A 59 18.78 -13.36 1.33
C PRO A 59 19.23 -12.09 2.10
N PHE A 60 18.85 -10.91 1.59
CA PHE A 60 18.94 -9.64 2.26
C PHE A 60 17.66 -9.39 3.05
N LYS A 61 17.53 -10.05 4.22
CA LYS A 61 16.67 -9.49 5.27
C LYS A 61 17.24 -8.10 5.57
N SER A 62 16.52 -7.05 5.22
CA SER A 62 16.85 -5.74 5.76
C SER A 62 16.62 -5.83 7.27
N LEU A 63 17.70 -5.73 8.05
CA LEU A 63 17.64 -5.77 9.51
C LEU A 63 16.94 -4.52 10.08
N ASP A 64 16.81 -3.48 9.26
CA ASP A 64 16.39 -2.14 9.69
C ASP A 64 14.94 -1.81 9.31
N HIS A 65 14.28 -2.64 8.49
CA HIS A 65 12.89 -2.42 8.07
C HIS A 65 11.93 -3.52 8.56
N PRO A 66 10.72 -3.16 9.02
CA PRO A 66 9.66 -4.15 9.26
C PRO A 66 9.30 -4.82 7.93
N THR A 67 9.11 -6.13 7.97
CA THR A 67 8.70 -6.92 6.81
C THR A 67 7.23 -7.28 6.88
N TYR A 68 6.54 -7.16 5.76
CA TYR A 68 5.15 -7.58 5.62
C TYR A 68 5.03 -9.09 5.72
N VAL A 69 4.19 -9.51 6.66
CA VAL A 69 3.70 -10.88 6.82
C VAL A 69 2.19 -10.90 6.55
N PRO A 70 1.67 -11.77 5.67
CA PRO A 70 0.23 -11.88 5.44
C PRO A 70 -0.55 -12.13 6.73
N THR A 71 -1.60 -11.35 6.95
CA THR A 71 -2.51 -11.46 8.11
C THR A 71 -3.77 -12.26 7.76
N SER A 72 -4.66 -12.49 8.74
CA SER A 72 -5.97 -13.13 8.47
C SER A 72 -6.87 -12.36 7.49
N SER A 73 -6.63 -11.07 7.31
CA SER A 73 -7.30 -10.21 6.31
C SER A 73 -6.60 -10.19 4.96
N ALA A 74 -5.48 -10.89 4.81
CA ALA A 74 -4.71 -10.97 3.58
C ALA A 74 -5.22 -12.09 2.68
N GLU A 75 -5.25 -11.83 1.38
CA GLU A 75 -5.53 -12.82 0.34
C GLU A 75 -4.50 -12.68 -0.76
N LEU A 76 -3.77 -13.77 -1.07
CA LEU A 76 -2.81 -13.78 -2.18
C LEU A 76 -3.57 -13.69 -3.52
N LEU A 77 -3.22 -12.71 -4.36
CA LEU A 77 -3.66 -12.68 -5.74
C LEU A 77 -2.78 -13.65 -6.55
N LYS A 78 -3.25 -14.89 -6.67
CA LYS A 78 -2.53 -15.94 -7.40
C LYS A 78 -2.28 -15.53 -8.85
N ASN A 79 -1.07 -15.75 -9.33
CA ASN A 79 -0.59 -15.39 -10.67
C ASN A 79 -0.53 -13.87 -10.93
N TYR A 80 -0.50 -13.05 -9.88
CA TYR A 80 -0.25 -11.62 -9.99
C TYR A 80 1.15 -11.30 -9.51
N ASN A 81 1.84 -10.49 -10.28
CA ASN A 81 3.18 -9.99 -9.97
C ASN A 81 3.28 -8.51 -10.31
N TRP A 82 4.33 -7.87 -9.84
CA TRP A 82 4.61 -6.46 -10.09
C TRP A 82 6.11 -6.24 -10.18
N ALA A 83 6.52 -5.18 -10.86
CA ALA A 83 7.92 -4.76 -10.95
C ALA A 83 7.98 -3.27 -11.27
N ILE A 84 8.80 -2.55 -10.51
CA ILE A 84 9.13 -1.14 -10.71
C ILE A 84 10.63 -1.07 -10.99
N LYS A 85 10.99 -0.35 -12.07
CA LYS A 85 12.37 0.10 -12.32
C LYS A 85 12.44 1.59 -12.06
N TYR A 86 13.25 1.99 -11.09
CA TYR A 86 13.47 3.39 -10.78
C TYR A 86 14.44 4.02 -11.79
N ALA A 87 14.46 5.35 -11.85
CA ALA A 87 15.34 6.09 -12.75
C ALA A 87 16.84 5.87 -12.45
N SER A 88 17.18 5.43 -11.24
CA SER A 88 18.52 5.00 -10.84
C SER A 88 18.95 3.67 -11.49
N GLY A 89 18.01 2.93 -12.07
CA GLY A 89 18.24 1.58 -12.60
C GLY A 89 17.84 0.46 -11.64
N ASP A 90 17.62 0.78 -10.37
CA ASP A 90 17.25 -0.20 -9.34
C ASP A 90 15.87 -0.81 -9.60
N GLU A 91 15.76 -2.12 -9.39
CA GLU A 91 14.50 -2.84 -9.49
C GLU A 91 13.95 -3.22 -8.10
N VAL A 92 12.64 -3.05 -7.95
CA VAL A 92 11.86 -3.67 -6.89
C VAL A 92 10.70 -4.43 -7.53
N SER A 93 10.56 -5.70 -7.20
CA SER A 93 9.52 -6.56 -7.78
C SER A 93 9.00 -7.56 -6.77
N GLY A 94 7.87 -8.21 -7.06
CA GLY A 94 7.36 -9.26 -6.20
C GLY A 94 5.94 -9.74 -6.48
N VAL A 95 5.27 -10.18 -5.41
CA VAL A 95 3.92 -10.76 -5.45
C VAL A 95 2.89 -9.77 -4.91
N VAL A 96 1.61 -10.05 -5.15
CA VAL A 96 0.52 -9.14 -4.76
C VAL A 96 -0.46 -9.85 -3.82
N PHE A 97 -0.73 -9.21 -2.69
CA PHE A 97 -1.83 -9.56 -1.80
C PHE A 97 -2.93 -8.51 -1.90
N THR A 98 -4.16 -8.85 -1.55
CA THR A 98 -5.10 -7.86 -1.05
C THR A 98 -5.08 -7.88 0.47
N ASN A 99 -5.19 -6.72 1.12
CA ASN A 99 -5.29 -6.64 2.57
C ASN A 99 -6.09 -5.39 2.97
N THR A 100 -6.40 -5.27 4.27
CA THR A 100 -6.88 -4.02 4.85
C THR A 100 -5.71 -3.06 5.03
N VAL A 101 -5.82 -1.85 4.49
CA VAL A 101 -4.85 -0.77 4.64
C VAL A 101 -5.51 0.40 5.34
N LYS A 102 -4.86 0.92 6.37
CA LYS A 102 -5.32 2.05 7.17
C LYS A 102 -4.29 3.18 7.10
N ALA A 103 -4.70 4.25 6.42
CA ALA A 103 -3.99 5.52 6.32
C ALA A 103 -4.68 6.53 7.25
N SER A 104 -4.20 6.64 8.49
CA SER A 104 -4.88 7.40 9.56
C SER A 104 -6.32 6.87 9.84
N PRO A 105 -7.42 7.62 10.14
CA PRO A 105 -8.69 6.95 10.44
C PRO A 105 -9.37 6.37 9.18
N VAL A 106 -8.79 6.54 7.99
CA VAL A 106 -9.34 6.06 6.72
C VAL A 106 -8.88 4.63 6.47
N VAL A 107 -9.84 3.75 6.14
CA VAL A 107 -9.62 2.31 5.97
C VAL A 107 -10.06 1.88 4.58
N ALA A 108 -9.12 1.34 3.80
CA ALA A 108 -9.35 0.64 2.55
C ALA A 108 -9.36 -0.87 2.82
N HIS A 109 -10.46 -1.53 2.50
CA HIS A 109 -10.52 -2.99 2.51
C HIS A 109 -10.16 -3.52 1.12
N LYS A 110 -9.50 -4.69 1.09
CA LYS A 110 -9.05 -5.35 -0.15
C LYS A 110 -8.17 -4.44 -1.03
N GLN A 111 -7.37 -3.59 -0.41
CA GLN A 111 -6.35 -2.80 -1.11
C GLN A 111 -5.25 -3.74 -1.59
N ALA A 112 -4.81 -3.60 -2.84
CA ALA A 112 -3.66 -4.33 -3.34
C ALA A 112 -2.39 -3.86 -2.61
N VAL A 113 -1.68 -4.81 -2.02
CA VAL A 113 -0.41 -4.66 -1.33
C VAL A 113 0.63 -5.48 -2.08
N GLN A 114 1.61 -4.79 -2.62
CA GLN A 114 2.68 -5.34 -3.42
C GLN A 114 3.84 -5.71 -2.50
N ALA A 115 3.93 -6.99 -2.16
CA ALA A 115 4.94 -7.51 -1.25
C ALA A 115 6.25 -7.73 -2.03
N ALA A 116 7.31 -7.02 -1.64
CA ALA A 116 8.56 -6.98 -2.40
C ALA A 116 9.38 -8.27 -2.25
N THR A 117 9.38 -9.05 -3.34
CA THR A 117 10.21 -10.17 -3.86
C THR A 117 11.73 -10.05 -3.88
N VAL A 118 12.13 -8.89 -4.36
CA VAL A 118 13.47 -8.56 -4.82
C VAL A 118 13.59 -7.07 -4.61
N ILE A 119 14.68 -6.66 -3.98
CA ILE A 119 14.99 -5.25 -3.73
C ILE A 119 16.49 -5.10 -3.98
N GLN A 120 16.85 -4.32 -4.99
CA GLN A 120 18.25 -4.10 -5.39
C GLN A 120 18.85 -2.81 -4.81
N ALA A 121 18.10 -2.10 -3.96
CA ALA A 121 18.50 -0.85 -3.33
C ALA A 121 17.99 -0.76 -1.89
N GLU A 122 18.63 0.09 -1.09
CA GLU A 122 18.15 0.42 0.25
C GLU A 122 17.33 1.72 0.22
N PHE A 123 16.15 1.67 0.82
CA PHE A 123 15.23 2.82 0.89
C PHE A 123 15.13 3.31 2.33
N ALA A 124 15.07 4.63 2.55
CA ALA A 124 14.88 5.15 3.91
C ALA A 124 13.49 4.88 4.49
N SER A 125 12.52 4.52 3.65
CA SER A 125 11.13 4.16 3.98
C SER A 125 10.92 2.65 3.95
N ASP A 126 9.89 2.18 4.64
CA ASP A 126 9.50 0.76 4.62
C ASP A 126 8.67 0.39 3.37
N GLY A 127 8.43 1.36 2.49
CA GLY A 127 7.66 1.21 1.26
C GLY A 127 7.11 2.52 0.73
N ILE A 128 6.40 2.43 -0.40
CA ILE A 128 5.70 3.55 -1.06
C ILE A 128 4.20 3.26 -1.10
N LEU A 129 3.40 4.31 -0.91
CA LEU A 129 1.96 4.32 -1.20
C LEU A 129 1.72 5.33 -2.32
N GLY A 130 1.55 4.80 -3.54
CA GLY A 130 1.27 5.60 -4.73
C GLY A 130 -0.13 6.23 -4.70
N LEU A 131 -0.20 7.50 -5.06
CA LEU A 131 -1.41 8.33 -5.10
C LEU A 131 -1.71 8.88 -6.51
N ALA A 132 -0.88 8.55 -7.51
CA ALA A 132 -1.21 8.82 -8.91
C ALA A 132 -2.42 7.98 -9.35
N PHE A 133 -2.95 8.31 -10.53
CA PHE A 133 -4.01 7.55 -11.17
C PHE A 133 -3.58 6.08 -11.39
N SER A 134 -4.49 5.14 -11.13
CA SER A 134 -4.21 3.71 -11.21
C SER A 134 -3.81 3.22 -12.61
N THR A 135 -3.95 4.06 -13.63
CA THR A 135 -3.55 3.77 -15.01
C THR A 135 -2.07 3.46 -15.17
N ILE A 136 -1.21 3.92 -14.26
CA ILE A 136 0.23 3.63 -14.28
C ILE A 136 0.67 2.54 -13.29
N ASN A 137 -0.27 1.90 -12.58
CA ASN A 137 0.05 0.80 -11.67
C ASN A 137 0.74 -0.35 -12.43
N THR A 138 1.74 -0.98 -11.80
CA THR A 138 2.62 -1.96 -12.46
C THR A 138 2.17 -3.41 -12.34
N VAL A 139 1.10 -3.67 -11.58
CA VAL A 139 0.62 -5.05 -11.36
C VAL A 139 0.12 -5.68 -12.66
N GLN A 140 0.57 -6.90 -12.90
CA GLN A 140 0.14 -7.78 -13.99
C GLN A 140 -0.56 -9.03 -13.42
N PRO A 141 -1.46 -9.68 -14.17
CA PRO A 141 -1.92 -9.31 -15.51
C PRO A 141 -2.96 -8.18 -15.54
N LYS A 142 -3.45 -7.77 -14.37
CA LYS A 142 -4.46 -6.72 -14.25
C LYS A 142 -4.02 -5.67 -13.23
N LYS A 143 -3.93 -4.42 -13.71
CA LYS A 143 -3.63 -3.24 -12.90
C LYS A 143 -4.58 -3.12 -11.71
N GLN A 144 -4.01 -2.75 -10.57
CA GLN A 144 -4.73 -2.57 -9.31
C GLN A 144 -5.01 -1.10 -9.04
N LYS A 145 -5.99 -0.87 -8.15
CA LYS A 145 -6.40 0.48 -7.74
C LYS A 145 -5.56 0.99 -6.57
N THR A 146 -5.28 2.28 -6.55
CA THR A 146 -4.64 2.99 -5.44
C THR A 146 -5.68 3.69 -4.56
N PHE A 147 -5.60 5.03 -4.41
CA PHE A 147 -6.57 5.89 -3.75
C PHE A 147 -8.01 5.65 -4.22
N GLU A 148 -8.19 5.20 -5.46
CA GLU A 148 -9.48 4.86 -6.05
C GLU A 148 -10.29 3.83 -5.25
N THR A 149 -9.62 2.94 -4.49
CA THR A 149 -10.27 1.98 -3.58
C THR A 149 -11.09 2.67 -2.49
N LEU A 150 -10.70 3.89 -2.09
CA LEU A 150 -11.37 4.68 -1.04
C LEU A 150 -12.56 5.49 -1.55
N LEU A 151 -12.61 5.83 -2.85
CA LEU A 151 -13.60 6.76 -3.42
C LEU A 151 -15.06 6.46 -3.07
N PRO A 152 -15.53 5.19 -3.04
CA PRO A 152 -16.91 4.89 -2.66
C PRO A 152 -17.23 5.25 -1.20
N ASN A 153 -16.23 5.31 -0.34
CA ASN A 153 -16.37 5.47 1.10
C ASN A 153 -15.94 6.85 1.61
N LEU A 154 -15.33 7.71 0.79
CA LEU A 154 -14.93 9.05 1.24
C LEU A 154 -16.10 10.05 1.28
N LYS A 155 -16.07 10.97 2.26
CA LYS A 155 -17.00 12.13 2.33
C LYS A 155 -16.83 13.07 1.14
N LYS A 156 -15.60 13.31 0.71
CA LYS A 156 -15.24 14.05 -0.50
C LYS A 156 -14.18 13.25 -1.25
N LYS A 157 -14.25 13.23 -2.59
CA LYS A 157 -13.35 12.46 -3.45
C LYS A 157 -12.02 13.19 -3.70
N VAL A 158 -11.34 13.59 -2.62
CA VAL A 158 -10.10 14.38 -2.65
C VAL A 158 -9.16 13.97 -1.51
N PHE A 159 -7.88 14.24 -1.66
CA PHE A 159 -6.89 14.30 -0.58
C PHE A 159 -6.16 15.65 -0.66
N ALA A 160 -5.61 16.11 0.46
CA ALA A 160 -4.87 17.37 0.59
C ALA A 160 -3.87 17.26 1.73
#